data_AF-A0A2X1MHQ6-F1
#
_entry.id   AF-A0A2X1MHQ6-F1
#
_cell.length_a   1.000
_cell.length_b   1.000
_cell.length_c   1.000
_cell.angle_alpha   90.00
_cell.angle_beta   90.00
_cell.angle_gamma   90.00
#
_symmetry.space_group_name_H-M   'P 1'
#
loop_
_entity.id
_entity.type
_entity.pdbx_description
1 polymer ?
#
loop_
_entity_poly.entity_id
_entity_poly.type
_entity_poly.pdbx_seq_one_letter_code
_entity_poly.pdbx_strand_id
1 'polypeptide(L)'
;MPVEGSEFVMPADAVIMAFGFNPHGMPWLESHGVTVDKWGRIIADVESQYRYQTTNPKIFAGGDAVRGADLVVTAMAEGRHAAQGIIDWLGVKSVKSH
;
A
#
# COMPACT_ATOMS: atom_id res chain seq x y z
N MET A 1 17.16 -20.10 13.17
CA MET A 1 17.12 -21.54 13.51
C MET A 1 16.50 -21.67 14.88
N PRO A 2 15.51 -22.54 15.10
CA PRO A 2 14.98 -22.81 16.43
C PRO A 2 16.09 -23.36 17.35
N VAL A 3 15.93 -23.17 18.66
CA VAL A 3 16.90 -23.62 19.68
C VAL A 3 16.48 -25.02 20.13
N GLU A 4 17.37 -26.00 20.00
CA GLU A 4 17.10 -27.38 20.39
C GLU A 4 16.83 -27.50 21.90
N GLY A 5 15.77 -28.21 22.28
CA GLY A 5 15.36 -28.38 23.67
C GLY A 5 14.56 -27.22 24.26
N SER A 6 14.23 -26.17 23.48
CA SER A 6 13.41 -25.04 23.93
C SER A 6 11.91 -25.25 23.71
N GLU A 7 11.46 -26.44 23.33
CA GLU A 7 10.05 -26.76 23.09
C GLU A 7 9.27 -26.79 24.40
N PHE A 8 8.07 -26.22 24.40
CA PHE A 8 7.19 -26.22 25.57
C PHE A 8 5.72 -26.34 25.16
N VAL A 9 4.88 -26.76 26.10
CA VAL A 9 3.43 -26.82 25.94
C VAL A 9 2.80 -25.76 26.83
N MET A 10 1.97 -24.88 26.25
CA MET A 10 1.24 -23.86 26.97
C MET A 10 -0.26 -24.14 26.87
N PRO A 11 -0.95 -24.42 27.99
CA PRO A 11 -2.40 -24.56 27.99
C PRO A 11 -3.06 -23.24 27.55
N ALA A 12 -4.02 -23.32 26.64
CA ALA A 12 -4.79 -22.16 26.17
C ALA A 12 -6.22 -22.59 25.85
N ASP A 13 -7.19 -21.82 26.35
CA ASP A 13 -8.61 -22.00 26.00
C ASP A 13 -8.96 -21.43 24.62
N ALA A 14 -8.17 -20.44 24.17
CA ALA A 14 -8.32 -19.81 22.86
C ALA A 14 -6.96 -19.35 22.32
N VAL A 15 -6.82 -19.40 20.98
CA VAL A 15 -5.63 -18.92 20.26
C VAL A 15 -6.08 -17.93 19.19
N ILE A 16 -5.48 -16.73 19.21
CA ILE A 16 -5.74 -15.68 18.21
C ILE A 16 -4.47 -15.51 17.38
N MET A 17 -4.57 -15.78 16.08
CA MET A 17 -3.48 -15.56 15.14
C MET A 17 -3.40 -14.08 14.75
N ALA A 18 -2.29 -13.42 15.07
CA ALA A 18 -2.08 -11.99 14.82
C ALA A 18 -0.78 -11.72 14.03
N PHE A 19 -0.53 -12.52 12.97
CA PHE A 19 0.68 -12.41 12.14
C PHE A 19 0.69 -11.21 11.18
N GLY A 20 -0.35 -10.37 11.20
CA GLY A 20 -0.55 -9.27 10.25
C GLY A 20 -1.25 -9.72 8.97
N PHE A 21 -1.02 -8.98 7.89
CA PHE A 21 -1.67 -9.19 6.59
C PHE A 21 -0.66 -9.09 5.45
N ASN A 22 -0.97 -9.81 4.36
CA ASN A 22 -0.27 -9.70 3.09
C ASN A 22 -1.12 -8.86 2.11
N PRO A 23 -0.49 -8.21 1.12
CA PRO A 23 -1.22 -7.60 0.02
C PRO A 23 -2.13 -8.63 -0.66
N HIS A 24 -3.36 -8.23 -0.92
CA HIS A 24 -4.28 -9.05 -1.70
C HIS A 24 -3.80 -9.08 -3.16
N GLY A 25 -3.63 -10.28 -3.73
CA GLY A 25 -3.25 -10.43 -5.13
C GLY A 25 -4.30 -9.82 -6.06
N MET A 26 -3.91 -8.90 -6.93
CA MET A 26 -4.82 -8.21 -7.86
C MET A 26 -4.39 -8.42 -9.33
N PRO A 27 -4.52 -9.64 -9.90
CA PRO A 27 -4.07 -9.91 -11.27
C PRO A 27 -4.73 -9.01 -12.34
N TRP A 28 -5.94 -8.52 -12.04
CA TRP A 28 -6.64 -7.58 -12.92
C TRP A 28 -5.94 -6.21 -13.01
N LEU A 29 -5.12 -5.82 -12.03
CA LEU A 29 -4.31 -4.59 -12.12
C LEU A 29 -3.19 -4.74 -13.17
N GLU A 30 -2.57 -5.92 -13.23
CA GLU A 30 -1.55 -6.23 -14.24
C GLU A 30 -2.13 -6.16 -15.66
N SER A 31 -3.37 -6.65 -15.85
CA SER A 31 -4.06 -6.53 -17.15
C SER A 31 -4.37 -5.07 -17.54
N HIS A 32 -4.35 -4.14 -16.57
CA HIS A 32 -4.45 -2.71 -16.79
C HIS A 32 -3.08 -2.01 -16.78
N GLY A 33 -1.97 -2.73 -16.83
CA GLY A 33 -0.62 -2.15 -16.91
C GLY A 33 -0.11 -1.58 -15.59
N VAL A 34 -0.61 -2.03 -14.45
CA VAL A 34 -0.10 -1.68 -13.13
C VAL A 34 0.86 -2.77 -12.64
N THR A 35 2.07 -2.36 -12.29
CA THR A 35 3.12 -3.24 -11.78
C THR A 35 3.10 -3.31 -10.25
N VAL A 36 3.40 -4.50 -9.71
CA VAL A 36 3.57 -4.74 -8.27
C VAL A 36 5.01 -5.07 -7.93
N ASP A 37 5.40 -4.85 -6.67
CA ASP A 37 6.69 -5.26 -6.15
C ASP A 37 6.74 -6.76 -5.82
N LYS A 38 7.89 -7.25 -5.36
CA LYS A 38 8.08 -8.67 -5.01
C LYS A 38 7.22 -9.16 -3.82
N TRP A 39 6.58 -8.26 -3.09
CA TRP A 39 5.65 -8.56 -2.00
C TRP A 39 4.19 -8.40 -2.42
N GLY A 40 3.91 -8.04 -3.68
CA GLY A 40 2.56 -7.86 -4.22
C GLY A 40 1.95 -6.48 -3.95
N ARG A 41 2.76 -5.49 -3.55
CA ARG A 41 2.30 -4.10 -3.33
C ARG A 41 2.33 -3.33 -4.63
N ILE A 42 1.39 -2.41 -4.81
CA ILE A 42 1.34 -1.54 -6.00
C ILE A 42 2.55 -0.61 -5.99
N ILE A 43 3.29 -0.56 -7.08
CA ILE A 43 4.39 0.38 -7.25
C ILE A 43 3.79 1.75 -7.60
N ALA A 44 3.83 2.67 -6.64
CA ALA A 44 3.43 4.07 -6.78
C ALA A 44 4.11 4.89 -5.70
N ASP A 45 5.09 5.72 -6.04
CA ASP A 45 5.87 6.45 -5.05
C ASP A 45 5.58 7.96 -5.08
N VAL A 46 6.03 8.66 -4.04
CA VAL A 46 5.87 10.11 -3.93
C VAL A 46 6.73 10.89 -4.94
N GLU A 47 7.77 10.26 -5.49
CA GLU A 47 8.75 10.87 -6.41
C GLU A 47 8.40 10.63 -7.89
N SER A 48 7.29 9.94 -8.16
CA SER A 48 6.77 9.67 -9.48
C SER A 48 6.41 10.99 -10.18
N GLN A 49 6.39 11.00 -11.51
CA GLN A 49 6.11 12.21 -12.31
C GLN A 49 4.91 13.00 -11.78
N TYR A 50 3.84 12.28 -11.44
CA TYR A 50 2.78 12.76 -10.57
C TYR A 50 2.79 11.90 -9.31
N ARG A 51 2.64 12.53 -8.14
CA ARG A 51 2.75 11.81 -6.86
C ARG A 51 1.82 10.61 -6.82
N TYR A 52 2.33 9.46 -6.40
CA TYR A 52 1.59 8.21 -6.24
C TYR A 52 0.94 7.69 -7.53
N GLN A 53 1.47 8.11 -8.69
CA GLN A 53 1.09 7.54 -9.97
C GLN A 53 1.71 6.15 -10.13
N THR A 54 0.91 5.21 -10.64
CA THR A 54 1.40 3.86 -10.95
C THR A 54 2.09 3.84 -12.33
N THR A 55 2.56 2.67 -12.75
CA THR A 55 3.01 2.44 -14.13
C THR A 55 1.92 2.63 -15.19
N ASN A 56 0.64 2.58 -14.81
CA ASN A 56 -0.43 3.10 -15.65
C ASN A 56 -0.66 4.60 -15.32
N PRO A 57 -0.48 5.52 -16.29
CA PRO A 57 -0.63 6.96 -16.05
C PRO A 57 -2.00 7.41 -15.54
N LYS A 58 -3.04 6.59 -15.72
CA LYS A 58 -4.42 6.89 -15.32
C LYS A 58 -4.79 6.30 -13.94
N ILE A 59 -3.89 5.54 -13.32
CA ILE A 59 -4.15 4.86 -12.05
C ILE A 59 -3.15 5.35 -11.00
N PHE A 60 -3.68 5.68 -9.83
CA PHE A 60 -2.94 6.17 -8.67
C PHE A 60 -3.25 5.28 -7.47
N ALA A 61 -2.30 5.14 -6.54
CA ALA A 61 -2.46 4.30 -5.35
C ALA A 61 -1.70 4.88 -4.16
N GLY A 62 -2.23 4.73 -2.95
CA GLY A 62 -1.56 5.14 -1.72
C GLY A 62 -2.03 4.31 -0.53
N GLY A 63 -1.39 4.48 0.63
CA GLY A 63 -1.66 3.72 1.84
C GLY A 63 -1.07 2.31 1.79
N ASP A 64 -1.65 1.40 2.56
CA ASP A 64 -1.10 0.06 2.78
C ASP A 64 -0.94 -0.77 1.50
N ALA A 65 -1.73 -0.49 0.46
CA ALA A 65 -1.60 -1.13 -0.85
C ALA A 65 -0.24 -0.85 -1.54
N VAL A 66 0.40 0.27 -1.18
CA VAL A 66 1.71 0.70 -1.67
C VAL A 66 2.79 0.43 -0.63
N ARG A 67 2.56 0.87 0.61
CA ARG A 67 3.57 0.87 1.68
C ARG A 67 3.64 -0.45 2.47
N GLY A 68 2.52 -1.16 2.58
CA GLY A 68 2.28 -2.17 3.62
C GLY A 68 1.78 -1.54 4.93
N ALA A 69 1.57 -2.39 5.95
CA ALA A 69 0.94 -2.01 7.21
C ALA A 69 1.61 -0.79 7.90
N ASP A 70 0.83 0.27 8.12
CA ASP A 70 1.24 1.49 8.82
C ASP A 70 0.04 2.12 9.55
N LEU A 71 0.23 3.30 10.13
CA LEU A 71 -0.80 4.09 10.80
C LEU A 71 -1.79 4.70 9.79
N VAL A 72 -3.04 4.81 10.22
CA VAL A 72 -4.12 5.48 9.44
C VAL A 72 -3.74 6.91 9.02
N VAL A 73 -2.98 7.64 9.84
CA VAL A 73 -2.54 9.01 9.50
C VAL A 73 -1.60 9.01 8.29
N THR A 74 -0.76 7.99 8.15
CA THR A 74 0.11 7.81 6.98
C THR A 74 -0.74 7.54 5.76
N ALA A 75 -1.64 6.54 5.82
CA ALA A 75 -2.53 6.22 4.70
C ALA A 75 -3.38 7.42 4.25
N MET A 76 -3.86 8.23 5.20
CA MET A 76 -4.56 9.49 4.88
C MET A 76 -3.67 10.50 4.15
N ALA A 77 -2.43 10.70 4.61
CA ALA A 77 -1.49 11.62 3.98
C ALA A 77 -1.15 11.17 2.55
N GLU A 78 -0.90 9.88 2.35
CA GLU A 78 -0.63 9.32 1.02
C GLU A 78 -1.86 9.42 0.10
N GLY A 79 -3.06 9.19 0.61
CA GLY A 79 -4.30 9.42 -0.15
C GLY A 79 -4.48 10.87 -0.58
N ARG A 80 -4.13 11.85 0.28
CA ARG A 80 -4.15 13.28 -0.08
C ARG A 80 -3.11 13.61 -1.15
N HIS A 81 -1.93 13.03 -1.06
CA HIS A 81 -0.89 13.20 -2.08
C HIS A 81 -1.27 12.56 -3.42
N ALA A 82 -1.89 11.37 -3.42
CA ALA A 82 -2.42 10.74 -4.63
C ALA A 82 -3.53 11.58 -5.27
N ALA A 83 -4.43 12.15 -4.46
CA ALA A 83 -5.44 13.09 -4.95
C ALA A 83 -4.80 14.34 -5.60
N GLN A 84 -3.74 14.89 -5.01
CA GLN A 84 -2.99 16.00 -5.63
C GLN A 84 -2.33 15.55 -6.96
N GLY A 85 -1.73 14.36 -6.99
CA GLY A 85 -1.17 13.78 -8.22
C GLY A 85 -2.21 13.62 -9.33
N ILE A 86 -3.44 13.20 -9.01
CA ILE A 86 -4.56 13.13 -9.95
C ILE A 86 -4.92 14.52 -10.49
N ILE A 87 -5.01 15.53 -9.63
CA ILE A 87 -5.33 16.92 -10.02
C ILE A 87 -4.26 17.46 -10.97
N ASP A 88 -2.99 17.26 -10.62
CA ASP A 88 -1.85 17.70 -11.41
C ASP A 88 -1.81 17.00 -12.78
N TRP A 89 -2.10 15.70 -12.83
CA TRP A 89 -2.17 14.91 -14.06
C TRP A 89 -3.32 15.35 -14.97
N LEU A 90 -4.48 15.67 -14.39
CA LEU A 90 -5.63 16.20 -15.14
C LEU A 90 -5.45 17.67 -15.57
N GLY A 91 -4.42 18.36 -15.07
CA GLY A 91 -4.19 19.78 -15.36
C GLY A 91 -5.27 20.70 -14.77
N VAL A 92 -6.00 20.25 -13.75
CA VAL A 92 -7.07 21.04 -13.11
C VAL A 92 -6.44 21.96 -12.07
N LYS A 93 -6.88 23.22 -12.02
CA LYS A 93 -6.43 24.14 -10.96
C LYS A 93 -7.00 23.67 -9.61
N SER A 94 -6.12 23.24 -8.71
CA SER A 94 -6.47 22.99 -7.31
C SER A 94 -7.01 24.27 -6.67
N VAL A 95 -8.14 24.17 -5.98
CA VAL A 95 -8.66 25.26 -5.13
C VAL A 95 -7.68 25.39 -3.97
N LYS A 96 -7.04 26.56 -3.82
CA LYS A 96 -6.16 26.83 -2.68
C LYS A 96 -6.93 26.57 -1.39
N SER A 97 -6.55 25.54 -0.63
CA SER A 97 -7.05 25.40 0.74
C SER A 97 -6.47 26.53 1.58
N HIS A 98 -7.32 27.17 2.37
CA HIS A 98 -6.96 28.19 3.35
C HIS A 98 -5.94 27.69 4.37
#